data_AF-A0A6B3G4T3-F1
#
_entry.id   AF-A0A6B3G4T3-F1
#
_cell.length_a   1.000
_cell.length_b   1.000
_cell.length_c   1.000
_cell.angle_alpha   90.00
_cell.angle_beta   90.00
_cell.angle_gamma   90.00
#
_symmetry.space_group_name_H-M   'P 1'
#
loop_
_entity.id
_entity.type
_entity.pdbx_description
1 polymer ?
#
loop_
_entity_poly.entity_id
_entity_poly.type
_entity_poly.pdbx_seq_one_letter_code
_entity_poly.pdbx_strand_id
1 'polypeptide(L)'
;LPITPAQVARVAELVKGGDLNDKLARQVIEGVLAGEGDPDTVVEKRGLKVVSDEGALTTAVEEAIAGNPAVADKIRGGKVAAAGALVGAVMKATRGQADAARVKELILAQLGVEG
;
A
#
# COMPACT_ATOMS: atom_id res chain seq x y z
N LEU A 1 9.23 -26.30 0.52
CA LEU A 1 8.41 -25.36 1.33
C LEU A 1 6.99 -25.91 1.37
N PRO A 2 6.21 -25.69 2.46
CA PRO A 2 4.83 -26.16 2.58
C PRO A 2 3.83 -25.44 1.67
N ILE A 3 4.26 -24.39 0.95
CA ILE A 3 3.47 -23.72 -0.08
C ILE A 3 3.58 -24.45 -1.43
N THR A 4 2.45 -24.65 -2.10
CA THR A 4 2.38 -25.33 -3.41
C THR A 4 2.49 -24.35 -4.58
N PRO A 5 2.88 -24.82 -5.79
CA PRO A 5 2.88 -23.98 -6.99
C PRO A 5 1.52 -23.34 -7.29
N ALA A 6 0.42 -24.05 -7.05
CA ALA A 6 -0.94 -23.53 -7.25
C ALA A 6 -1.25 -22.36 -6.30
N GLN A 7 -0.81 -22.44 -5.05
CA GLN A 7 -0.98 -21.36 -4.08
C GLN A 7 -0.14 -20.13 -4.44
N VAL A 8 1.08 -20.32 -4.95
CA VAL A 8 1.90 -19.20 -5.45
C VAL A 8 1.25 -18.55 -6.68
N ALA A 9 0.74 -19.36 -7.62
CA ALA A 9 0.01 -18.85 -8.79
C ALA A 9 -1.21 -18.04 -8.36
N ARG A 10 -1.97 -18.50 -7.37
CA ARG A 10 -3.12 -17.78 -6.83
C ARG A 10 -2.75 -16.43 -6.23
N VAL A 11 -1.66 -16.35 -5.45
CA VAL A 11 -1.17 -15.05 -4.94
C VAL A 11 -0.78 -14.11 -6.09
N ALA A 12 -0.13 -14.63 -7.13
CA ALA A 12 0.24 -13.84 -8.30
C ALA A 12 -0.99 -13.31 -9.07
N GLU A 13 -2.06 -14.11 -9.18
CA GLU A 13 -3.34 -13.68 -9.74
C GLU A 13 -3.96 -12.54 -8.95
N LEU A 14 -3.98 -12.63 -7.61
CA LEU A 14 -4.52 -11.61 -6.71
C LEU A 14 -3.73 -10.29 -6.80
N VAL A 15 -2.40 -10.37 -6.95
CA VAL A 15 -1.56 -9.18 -7.20
C VAL A 15 -1.87 -8.58 -8.57
N LYS A 16 -1.95 -9.42 -9.61
CA LYS A 16 -2.29 -8.97 -10.97
C LYS A 16 -3.70 -8.35 -11.06
N GLY A 17 -4.63 -8.86 -10.26
CA GLY A 17 -6.00 -8.36 -10.15
C GLY A 17 -6.12 -7.07 -9.32
N GLY A 18 -5.06 -6.64 -8.65
CA GLY A 18 -5.06 -5.44 -7.80
C GLY A 18 -5.68 -5.64 -6.42
N ASP A 19 -6.09 -6.87 -6.07
CA ASP A 19 -6.58 -7.19 -4.72
C ASP A 19 -5.45 -7.17 -3.68
N LEU A 20 -4.21 -7.43 -4.11
CA LEU A 20 -3.00 -7.41 -3.28
C LEU A 20 -1.92 -6.50 -3.89
N ASN A 21 -1.17 -5.83 -3.02
CA ASN A 21 0.14 -5.26 -3.37
C ASN A 21 1.26 -6.21 -2.90
N ASP A 22 2.52 -5.91 -3.25
CA ASP A 22 3.67 -6.77 -2.89
C ASP A 22 3.80 -7.02 -1.38
N LYS A 23 3.43 -6.05 -0.54
CA LYS A 23 3.49 -6.19 0.92
C LYS A 23 2.42 -7.17 1.41
N LEU A 24 1.19 -7.01 0.96
CA LEU A 24 0.09 -7.90 1.33
C LEU A 24 0.32 -9.32 0.78
N ALA A 25 0.85 -9.44 -0.43
CA ALA A 25 1.23 -10.74 -1.02
C ALA A 25 2.25 -11.50 -0.16
N ARG A 26 3.27 -10.80 0.36
CA ARG A 26 4.22 -11.39 1.33
C ARG A 26 3.51 -11.86 2.60
N GLN A 27 2.59 -11.07 3.15
CA GLN A 27 1.83 -11.44 4.35
C GLN A 27 0.88 -12.63 4.11
N VAL A 28 0.33 -12.77 2.90
CA VAL A 28 -0.46 -13.94 2.50
C VAL A 28 0.42 -15.18 2.44
N ILE A 29 1.58 -15.11 1.79
CA ILE A 29 2.54 -16.22 1.72
C ILE A 29 2.98 -16.65 3.13
N GLU A 30 3.25 -15.70 4.03
CA GLU A 30 3.57 -15.98 5.44
C GLU A 30 2.44 -16.75 6.14
N GLY A 31 1.18 -16.35 5.96
CA GLY A 31 0.03 -17.05 6.54
C GLY A 31 -0.16 -18.46 5.98
N VAL A 32 0.02 -18.66 4.67
CA VAL A 32 -0.03 -19.98 4.05
C VAL A 32 1.08 -20.89 4.60
N LEU A 33 2.31 -20.36 4.71
CA LEU A 33 3.43 -21.09 5.30
C LEU A 33 3.23 -21.42 6.79
N ALA A 34 2.46 -20.60 7.51
CA ALA A 34 2.04 -20.84 8.90
C ALA A 34 0.88 -21.84 9.04
N GLY A 35 0.33 -22.35 7.93
CA GLY A 35 -0.76 -23.34 7.93
C GLY A 35 -2.15 -22.72 8.14
N GLU A 36 -2.33 -21.43 7.86
CA GLU A 36 -3.62 -20.74 8.10
C GLU A 36 -4.69 -21.04 7.03
N GLY A 37 -4.32 -21.81 6.00
CA GLY A 37 -5.17 -22.23 4.89
C GLY A 37 -4.58 -21.84 3.53
N ASP A 38 -5.44 -21.76 2.52
CA ASP A 38 -5.11 -21.30 1.18
C ASP A 38 -5.01 -19.76 1.10
N PRO A 39 -4.36 -19.21 0.06
CA PRO A 39 -4.18 -17.77 -0.10
C PRO A 39 -5.45 -16.92 0.12
N ASP A 40 -6.57 -17.31 -0.48
CA ASP A 40 -7.84 -16.58 -0.34
C ASP A 40 -8.35 -16.60 1.12
N THR A 41 -8.19 -17.73 1.82
CA THR A 41 -8.54 -17.85 3.24
C THR A 41 -7.69 -16.93 4.11
N VAL A 42 -6.39 -16.83 3.83
CA VAL A 42 -5.49 -15.93 4.57
C VAL A 42 -5.86 -14.46 4.31
N VAL A 43 -6.18 -14.11 3.06
CA VAL A 43 -6.64 -12.77 2.68
C VAL A 43 -7.87 -12.37 3.50
N GLU A 44 -8.90 -13.21 3.53
CA GLU A 44 -10.13 -12.94 4.26
C GLU A 44 -9.90 -12.84 5.77
N LYS A 45 -9.23 -13.84 6.36
CA LYS A 45 -9.01 -13.90 7.82
C LYS A 45 -8.20 -12.72 8.34
N ARG A 46 -7.21 -12.26 7.56
CA ARG A 46 -6.31 -11.18 7.96
C ARG A 46 -6.72 -9.80 7.41
N GLY A 47 -7.80 -9.72 6.64
CA GLY A 47 -8.25 -8.48 6.01
C GLY A 47 -7.22 -7.89 5.05
N LEU A 48 -6.47 -8.73 4.33
CA LEU A 48 -5.36 -8.31 3.46
C LEU A 48 -5.89 -7.97 2.07
N LYS A 49 -6.53 -6.81 1.94
CA LYS A 49 -7.00 -6.31 0.65
C LYS A 49 -6.49 -4.89 0.41
N VAL A 50 -6.14 -4.59 -0.83
CA VAL A 50 -5.80 -3.22 -1.22
C VAL A 50 -7.02 -2.33 -1.06
N VAL A 51 -6.83 -1.17 -0.43
CA VAL A 51 -7.85 -0.12 -0.36
C VAL A 51 -7.75 0.71 -1.64
N SER A 52 -8.74 0.55 -2.52
CA SER A 52 -8.86 1.29 -3.79
C SER A 52 -9.81 2.49 -3.70
N ASP A 53 -10.42 2.71 -2.53
CA ASP A 53 -11.33 3.85 -2.33
C ASP A 53 -10.54 5.16 -2.38
N GLU A 54 -10.75 5.92 -3.46
CA GLU A 54 -10.03 7.17 -3.69
C GLU A 54 -10.33 8.22 -2.60
N GLY A 55 -11.51 8.19 -2.00
CA GLY A 55 -11.89 9.09 -0.92
C GLY A 55 -11.08 8.81 0.35
N ALA A 56 -11.07 7.56 0.80
CA ALA A 56 -10.28 7.15 1.96
C ALA A 56 -8.78 7.39 1.76
N LEU A 57 -8.29 7.15 0.54
CA LEU A 57 -6.88 7.38 0.21
C LEU A 57 -6.53 8.87 0.20
N THR A 58 -7.40 9.72 -0.35
CA THR A 58 -7.24 11.18 -0.35
C THR A 58 -7.21 11.72 1.07
N THR A 59 -8.15 11.31 1.93
CA THR A 59 -8.17 11.72 3.34
C THR A 59 -6.88 11.32 4.07
N ALA A 60 -6.39 10.09 3.86
CA ALA A 60 -5.13 9.65 4.48
C ALA A 60 -3.92 10.47 4.00
N VAL A 61 -3.90 10.88 2.72
CA VAL A 61 -2.87 11.77 2.16
C VAL A 61 -2.94 13.16 2.78
N GLU A 62 -4.13 13.74 2.91
CA GLU A 62 -4.34 15.04 3.54
C GLU A 62 -3.88 15.04 5.01
N GLU A 63 -4.24 14.01 5.77
CA GLU A 63 -3.79 13.82 7.15
C GLU A 63 -2.26 13.69 7.24
N ALA A 64 -1.64 12.93 6.32
CA ALA A 64 -0.19 12.77 6.29
C ALA A 64 0.54 14.09 5.99
N ILE A 65 0.00 14.90 5.06
CA ILE A 65 0.52 16.24 4.73
C ILE A 65 0.36 17.18 5.94
N ALA A 66 -0.83 17.21 6.55
CA ALA A 66 -1.13 18.05 7.71
C ALA A 66 -0.26 17.69 8.93
N GLY A 67 0.03 16.40 9.12
CA GLY A 67 0.92 15.92 10.19
C GLY A 67 2.40 16.16 9.93
N ASN A 68 2.81 16.50 8.70
CA ASN A 68 4.21 16.66 8.32
C ASN A 68 4.44 17.91 7.43
N PRO A 69 4.10 19.12 7.91
CA PRO A 69 4.14 20.34 7.10
C PRO A 69 5.56 20.64 6.57
N ALA A 70 6.59 20.41 7.37
CA ALA A 70 7.98 20.61 6.96
C ALA A 70 8.43 19.68 5.81
N VAL A 71 7.81 18.51 5.65
CA VAL A 71 8.08 17.60 4.53
C VAL A 71 7.33 18.08 3.30
N ALA A 72 6.08 18.51 3.46
CA ALA A 72 5.27 19.09 2.39
C ALA A 72 5.96 20.32 1.75
N ASP A 73 6.52 21.21 2.56
CA ASP A 73 7.23 22.40 2.06
C ASP A 73 8.50 22.06 1.29
N LYS A 74 9.24 21.02 1.71
CA LYS A 74 10.40 20.52 0.96
C LYS A 74 9.99 20.01 -0.42
N ILE A 75 8.86 19.29 -0.49
CA ILE A 75 8.34 18.75 -1.75
C ILE A 75 7.92 19.90 -2.67
N ARG A 76 7.15 20.88 -2.16
CA ARG A 76 6.79 22.10 -2.90
C ARG A 76 8.01 22.88 -3.40
N GLY A 77 9.10 22.87 -2.64
CA GLY A 77 10.40 23.42 -3.03
C GLY A 77 11.20 22.57 -4.03
N GLY A 78 10.59 21.55 -4.66
CA GLY A 78 11.20 20.72 -5.70
C GLY A 78 11.95 19.49 -5.19
N LYS A 79 12.01 19.22 -3.88
CA LYS A 79 12.66 18.01 -3.34
C LYS A 79 11.70 16.82 -3.35
N VAL A 80 11.33 16.35 -4.54
CA VAL A 80 10.39 15.23 -4.76
C VAL A 80 10.79 13.97 -3.98
N ALA A 81 12.08 13.71 -3.78
CA ALA A 81 12.57 12.58 -2.98
C ALA A 81 12.02 12.58 -1.53
N ALA A 82 11.63 13.73 -0.98
CA ALA A 82 11.03 13.82 0.35
C ALA A 82 9.61 13.23 0.41
N ALA A 83 8.95 13.00 -0.74
CA ALA A 83 7.64 12.36 -0.81
C ALA A 83 7.63 10.96 -0.17
N GLY A 84 8.76 10.24 -0.16
CA GLY A 84 8.88 8.93 0.47
C GLY A 84 8.51 8.92 1.96
N ALA A 85 8.74 10.02 2.68
CA ALA A 85 8.36 10.13 4.09
C ALA A 85 6.84 10.23 4.27
N LEU A 86 6.17 11.01 3.41
CA LEU A 86 4.69 11.11 3.40
C LEU A 86 4.06 9.80 2.93
N VAL A 87 4.61 9.15 1.91
CA VAL A 87 4.19 7.81 1.47
C VAL A 87 4.27 6.83 2.64
N GLY A 88 5.36 6.84 3.40
CA GLY A 88 5.51 6.00 4.60
C GLY A 88 4.43 6.27 5.67
N ALA A 89 4.08 7.54 5.89
CA ALA A 89 3.03 7.92 6.82
C ALA A 89 1.65 7.41 6.39
N VAL A 90 1.28 7.59 5.11
CA VAL A 90 0.02 7.08 4.54
C VAL A 90 -0.02 5.56 4.57
N MET A 91 1.08 4.90 4.19
CA MET A 91 1.20 3.43 4.26
C MET A 91 1.04 2.92 5.68
N LYS A 92 1.47 3.66 6.69
CA LYS A 92 1.26 3.29 8.10
C LYS A 92 -0.21 3.45 8.51
N ALA A 93 -0.84 4.57 8.14
CA ALA A 93 -2.25 4.86 8.46
C ALA A 93 -3.19 3.81 7.83
N THR A 94 -2.90 3.41 6.59
CA THR A 94 -3.65 2.38 5.84
C THR A 94 -3.20 0.95 6.15
N ARG A 95 -2.34 0.74 7.15
CA ARG A 95 -1.75 -0.57 7.51
C ARG A 95 -1.03 -1.28 6.35
N GLY A 96 -0.66 -0.55 5.30
CA GLY A 96 -0.02 -1.04 4.09
C GLY A 96 -0.99 -1.58 3.05
N GLN A 97 -2.28 -1.30 3.20
CA GLN A 97 -3.32 -1.65 2.25
C GLN A 97 -3.40 -0.65 1.09
N ALA A 98 -2.82 0.54 1.19
CA ALA A 98 -2.72 1.44 0.05
C ALA A 98 -1.67 0.98 -0.97
N ASP A 99 -1.84 1.40 -2.22
CA ASP A 99 -0.79 1.28 -3.24
C ASP A 99 0.23 2.42 -3.10
N ALA A 100 1.50 2.10 -2.93
CA ALA A 100 2.54 3.09 -2.66
C ALA A 100 2.81 4.02 -3.84
N ALA A 101 2.68 3.52 -5.08
CA ALA A 101 2.85 4.35 -6.27
C ALA A 101 1.69 5.35 -6.39
N ARG A 102 0.45 4.88 -6.23
CA ARG A 102 -0.74 5.74 -6.24
C ARG A 102 -0.72 6.79 -5.12
N VAL A 103 -0.31 6.40 -3.92
CA VAL A 103 -0.13 7.35 -2.80
C VAL A 103 0.88 8.43 -3.16
N LYS A 104 2.01 8.06 -3.77
CA LYS A 104 3.03 9.02 -4.19
C LYS A 104 2.47 9.99 -5.23
N GLU A 105 1.75 9.50 -6.24
CA GLU A 105 1.08 10.34 -7.24
C GLU A 105 0.12 11.35 -6.61
N LEU A 106 -0.74 10.89 -5.69
CA LEU A 106 -1.70 11.74 -4.99
C LEU A 106 -1.03 12.83 -4.14
N ILE A 107 0.05 12.48 -3.42
CA ILE A 107 0.83 13.44 -2.64
C ILE A 107 1.39 14.55 -3.55
N LEU A 108 1.96 14.16 -4.69
CA LEU A 108 2.57 15.12 -5.62
C LEU A 108 1.50 16.02 -6.27
N ALA A 109 0.38 15.43 -6.68
CA ALA A 109 -0.77 16.16 -7.19
C ALA A 109 -1.32 17.17 -6.17
N GLN A 110 -1.52 16.75 -4.91
CA GLN A 110 -2.05 17.62 -3.84
C GLN A 110 -1.10 18.77 -3.48
N LEU A 111 0.20 18.56 -3.66
CA LEU A 111 1.22 19.58 -3.41
C LEU A 111 1.53 20.45 -4.64
N GLY A 112 0.87 20.21 -5.78
CA GLY A 112 1.05 20.96 -7.01
C GLY A 112 2.43 20.75 -7.65
N VAL A 113 3.03 19.57 -7.45
CA VAL A 113 4.34 19.22 -7.98
C VAL A 113 4.18 18.12 -9.02
N GLU A 114 4.64 18.35 -10.24
CA GLU A 114 4.72 17.30 -11.25
C GLU A 114 5.92 16.38 -10.92
N GLY A 115 5.67 15.06 -10.89
CA GLY A 115 6.59 14.02 -10.46
C GLY A 115 7.21 13.23 -11.60
#